data_AF-A5Y6L6-F1
#
_entry.id   AF-A5Y6L6-F1
#
_cell.length_a   1.000
_cell.length_b   1.000
_cell.length_c   1.000
_cell.angle_alpha   90.00
_cell.angle_beta   90.00
_cell.angle_gamma   90.00
#
_symmetry.space_group_name_H-M   'P 1'
#
loop_
_entity.id
_entity.type
_entity.pdbx_description
1 polymer ?
#
loop_
_entity_poly.entity_id
_entity_poly.type
_entity_poly.pdbx_seq_one_letter_code
_entity_poly.pdbx_strand_id
1 'polypeptide(L)' 'SDFQSTDYDVAIIGDYNIGGDAWASRILLEEMGLRIVAQWSGDGTLHEMKMTPKVKLNLIHCYRS' A
#
# COMPACT_ATOMS: atom_id res chain seq x y z
N SER A 1 12.15 -12.03 10.75
CA SER A 1 12.56 -11.40 9.48
C SER A 1 12.89 -9.96 9.79
N ASP A 2 14.09 -9.52 9.43
CA ASP A 2 14.53 -8.16 9.73
C ASP A 2 13.97 -7.23 8.65
N PHE A 3 12.73 -6.79 8.85
CA PHE A 3 12.14 -5.77 8.00
C PHE A 3 12.84 -4.44 8.24
N GLN A 4 13.57 -3.97 7.24
CA GLN A 4 14.18 -2.64 7.26
C GLN A 4 13.14 -1.61 6.82
N SER A 5 12.61 -0.88 7.79
CA SER A 5 11.64 0.19 7.53
C SER A 5 12.30 1.47 7.04
N THR A 6 11.57 2.28 6.29
CA THR A 6 11.93 3.67 5.95
C THR A 6 10.93 4.66 6.56
N ASP A 7 11.24 5.94 6.53
CA ASP A 7 10.32 7.01 6.93
C ASP A 7 9.19 7.24 5.91
N TYR A 8 9.32 6.68 4.70
CA TYR A 8 8.40 6.85 3.58
C TYR A 8 7.56 5.60 3.27
N ASP A 9 7.51 4.64 4.20
CA ASP A 9 6.72 3.42 4.07
C ASP A 9 5.23 3.71 4.26
N VAL A 10 4.41 3.39 3.25
CA VAL A 10 2.96 3.55 3.32
C VAL A 10 2.22 2.30 2.82
N ALA A 11 0.94 2.18 3.17
CA ALA A 11 0.05 1.16 2.62
C ALA A 11 -1.19 1.80 1.99
N ILE A 12 -1.62 1.29 0.83
CA ILE A 12 -2.89 1.63 0.19
C ILE A 12 -3.97 0.75 0.80
N ILE A 13 -5.02 1.36 1.36
CA ILE A 13 -6.10 0.67 2.06
C ILE A 13 -7.42 0.86 1.33
N GLY A 14 -8.10 -0.25 1.00
CA GLY A 14 -9.41 -0.22 0.36
C GLY A 14 -9.34 0.09 -1.13
N ASP A 15 -8.28 -0.35 -1.82
CA ASP A 15 -8.21 -0.39 -3.28
C ASP A 15 -8.20 -1.86 -3.74
N TYR A 16 -9.16 -2.22 -4.58
CA TYR A 16 -9.37 -3.59 -5.06
C TYR A 16 -8.72 -3.85 -6.42
N ASN A 17 -7.96 -2.88 -6.94
CA ASN A 17 -7.25 -2.96 -8.22
C ASN A 17 -8.16 -3.33 -9.41
N ILE A 18 -9.40 -2.84 -9.39
CA ILE A 18 -10.36 -3.09 -10.48
C ILE A 18 -9.79 -2.45 -11.74
N GLY A 19 -9.60 -3.24 -12.81
CA GLY A 19 -9.05 -2.72 -14.07
C GLY A 19 -7.62 -2.16 -13.99
N GLY A 20 -6.88 -2.41 -12.90
CA GLY A 20 -5.52 -1.88 -12.70
C GLY A 20 -5.44 -0.56 -11.91
N ASP A 21 -6.54 -0.12 -11.27
CA ASP A 21 -6.59 1.16 -10.53
C ASP A 21 -5.51 1.30 -9.43
N ALA A 22 -5.22 0.22 -8.70
CA ALA A 22 -4.22 0.24 -7.62
C ALA A 22 -2.80 0.38 -8.20
N TRP A 23 -2.53 -0.24 -9.35
CA TRP A 23 -1.23 -0.13 -10.02
C TRP A 23 -0.97 1.30 -10.51
N ALA A 24 -1.97 1.93 -11.14
CA ALA A 24 -1.86 3.31 -11.59
C ALA A 24 -1.61 4.26 -10.41
N SER A 25 -2.34 4.08 -9.30
CA SER A 25 -2.15 4.85 -8.07
C SER A 25 -0.77 4.61 -7.44
N ARG A 26 -0.32 3.35 -7.38
CA ARG A 26 0.98 2.96 -6.86
C ARG A 26 2.12 3.65 -7.60
N ILE A 27 2.09 3.67 -8.93
CA ILE A 27 3.14 4.30 -9.76
C ILE A 27 3.33 5.76 -9.35
N LEU A 28 2.24 6.52 -9.24
CA LEU A 28 2.32 7.93 -8.85
C LEU A 28 2.88 8.13 -7.43
N LEU A 29 2.47 7.29 -6.48
CA LEU A 29 2.98 7.37 -5.10
C LEU A 29 4.47 7.02 -5.01
N GLU A 30 4.93 6.03 -5.79
CA GLU A 30 6.35 5.67 -5.88
C GLU A 30 7.17 6.75 -6.60
N GLU A 31 6.64 7.38 -7.66
CA GLU A 31 7.26 8.52 -8.34
C GLU A 31 7.40 9.75 -7.43
N MET A 32 6.49 9.93 -6.48
CA MET A 32 6.60 10.95 -5.41
C MET A 32 7.70 10.62 -4.37
N GLY A 33 8.27 9.42 -4.40
CA GLY A 33 9.31 8.96 -3.47
C GLY A 33 8.80 8.16 -2.28
N LEU A 34 7.52 7.77 -2.25
CA LEU A 34 7.01 6.87 -1.22
C LEU A 34 7.34 5.41 -1.55
N ARG A 35 7.38 4.55 -0.53
CA ARG A 35 7.51 3.10 -0.70
C ARG A 35 6.20 2.42 -0.34
N ILE A 36 5.52 1.84 -1.34
CA ILE A 36 4.30 1.07 -1.10
C ILE A 36 4.67 -0.32 -0.57
N VAL A 37 4.46 -0.52 0.74
CA VAL A 37 4.73 -1.79 1.44
C VAL A 37 3.58 -2.77 1.28
N ALA A 38 2.35 -2.27 1.13
CA ALA A 38 1.17 -3.11 0.96
C ALA A 38 0.05 -2.40 0.21
N GLN A 39 -0.79 -3.19 -0.45
CA GLN A 39 -2.04 -2.77 -1.10
C GLN A 39 -3.16 -3.72 -0.65
N TRP A 40 -4.26 -3.15 -0.13
CA TRP A 40 -5.37 -3.89 0.46
C TRP A 40 -6.64 -3.69 -0.35
N SER A 41 -7.20 -4.70 -1.02
CA SER A 41 -6.68 -6.05 -1.23
C SER A 41 -6.43 -6.40 -2.69
N GLY A 42 -6.61 -5.44 -3.60
CA GLY A 42 -6.32 -5.63 -5.02
C GLY A 42 -4.86 -5.96 -5.24
N ASP A 43 -4.59 -7.12 -5.83
CA ASP A 43 -3.24 -7.63 -6.07
C ASP A 43 -2.35 -7.71 -4.80
N GLY A 44 -2.96 -7.76 -3.61
CA GLY A 44 -2.25 -7.87 -2.35
C GLY A 44 -1.85 -9.31 -2.01
N THR A 45 -0.68 -9.49 -1.41
CA THR A 45 -0.20 -10.78 -0.90
C THR A 45 -0.33 -10.89 0.62
N LEU A 46 -0.43 -12.11 1.14
CA LEU A 46 -0.46 -12.35 2.59
C LEU A 46 0.82 -11.86 3.28
N HIS A 47 1.95 -11.83 2.57
CA HIS A 47 3.20 -11.29 3.11
C HIS A 47 3.06 -9.79 3.36
N GLU A 48 2.63 -9.02 2.36
CA GLU A 48 2.43 -7.57 2.48
C GLU A 48 1.40 -7.21 3.56
N MET A 49 0.31 -8.00 3.67
CA MET A 49 -0.68 -7.81 4.74
C MET A 49 -0.05 -7.94 6.13
N LYS A 50 0.84 -8.92 6.33
CA LYS A 50 1.59 -9.09 7.59
C LYS A 50 2.58 -7.94 7.83
N MET A 51 3.07 -7.30 6.77
CA MET A 51 3.99 -6.17 6.84
C MET A 51 3.30 -4.82 7.07
N THR A 52 2.00 -4.72 6.80
CA THR A 52 1.24 -3.46 6.89
C THR A 52 1.31 -2.78 8.25
N PRO A 53 1.29 -3.48 9.42
CA PRO A 53 1.47 -2.82 10.71
C PRO A 53 2.83 -2.11 10.92
N LYS A 54 3.78 -2.25 9.98
CA LYS A 54 5.11 -1.61 10.03
C LYS A 54 5.20 -0.29 9.25
N VAL A 55 4.17 0.08 8.49
CA VAL A 55 4.17 1.32 7.69
C VAL A 55 4.01 2.55 8.57
N LYS A 56 4.38 3.72 8.04
CA LYS A 56 4.28 5.02 8.72
C LYS A 56 2.91 5.68 8.51
N LEU A 57 2.23 5.37 7.40
CA LEU A 57 0.92 5.91 7.08
C LEU A 57 0.05 4.92 6.29
N ASN A 58 -1.23 4.83 6.65
CA ASN A 58 -2.26 4.14 5.88
C ASN A 58 -3.03 5.15 5.02
N LEU A 59 -3.05 4.96 3.71
CA LEU A 59 -3.75 5.79 2.73
C LEU A 59 -5.08 5.13 2.37
N ILE A 60 -6.19 5.60 2.93
CA ILE A 60 -7.51 4.99 2.77
C ILE A 60 -8.20 5.54 1.51
N HIS A 61 -8.49 4.67 0.55
CA HIS A 61 -9.24 5.00 -0.66
C HIS A 61 -10.75 4.74 -0.46
N CYS A 62 -11.16 3.47 -0.31
CA CYS A 62 -12.55 3.13 0.00
C CYS A 62 -12.82 3.24 1.51
N TYR A 63 -13.26 4.43 1.95
CA TYR A 63 -13.68 4.65 3.35
C TYR A 63 -15.01 3.97 3.68
N ARG A 64 -16.00 4.10 2.79
CA ARG A 64 -17.43 3.74 2.96
C ARG A 64 -18.00 4.10 4.35
N SER A 65 -18.78 5.19 4.39
CA SER A 65 -19.61 5.57 5.55
C SER A 65 -20.64 4.53 5.94
#